data_AF-A0A3B8L4R5-F1
#
_entry.id   AF-A0A3B8L4R5-F1
#
_cell.length_a   1.000
_cell.length_b   1.000
_cell.length_c   1.000
_cell.angle_alpha   90.00
_cell.angle_beta   90.00
_cell.angle_gamma   90.00
#
_symmetry.space_group_name_H-M   'P 1'
#
loop_
_entity.id
_entity.type
_entity.pdbx_description
1 polymer ?
#
loop_
_entity_poly.entity_id
_entity_poly.type
_entity_poly.pdbx_seq_one_letter_code
_entity_poly.pdbx_strand_id
1 'polypeptide(L)'
;MHDAPLLPVSRRQMLATSGAGFGMLGLASVLDQNSVHAAAPVAPAVSVATANPLAAKAPHHTPKAKRVIFLFMNGGPSHVDTFDPKPELAKQAGKKGPGGKWMPTPFKFANQGQSGI
;
A
#
# COMPACT_ATOMS: atom_id res chain seq x y z
N MET A 1 -35.70 -43.95 12.09
CA MET A 1 -34.38 -43.37 12.42
C MET A 1 -33.70 -43.10 11.08
N HIS A 2 -33.82 -41.87 10.57
CA HIS A 2 -33.27 -41.49 9.26
C HIS A 2 -31.94 -40.78 9.50
N ASP A 3 -30.83 -41.49 9.30
CA ASP A 3 -29.51 -40.89 9.21
C ASP A 3 -29.39 -40.16 7.87
N ALA A 4 -29.24 -38.83 7.93
CA ALA A 4 -28.95 -38.02 6.76
C ALA A 4 -27.43 -38.09 6.45
N PRO A 5 -27.02 -38.33 5.20
CA PRO A 5 -25.60 -38.39 4.84
C PRO A 5 -24.98 -36.99 4.89
N LEU A 6 -23.88 -36.85 5.66
CA LEU A 6 -23.06 -35.64 5.69
C LEU A 6 -22.43 -35.42 4.31
N LEU A 7 -22.89 -34.39 3.59
CA LEU A 7 -22.31 -34.03 2.30
C LEU A 7 -20.87 -33.52 2.50
N PRO A 8 -19.87 -34.03 1.73
CA PRO A 8 -18.49 -33.60 1.85
C PRO A 8 -18.37 -32.12 1.46
N VAL A 9 -17.92 -31.30 2.41
CA VAL A 9 -17.70 -29.86 2.18
C VAL A 9 -16.68 -29.67 1.06
N SER A 10 -17.08 -29.01 -0.03
CA SER A 10 -16.16 -28.72 -1.13
C SER A 10 -15.11 -27.68 -0.73
N ARG A 11 -13.91 -27.73 -1.32
CA ARG A 11 -12.85 -26.72 -1.10
C ARG A 11 -13.37 -25.29 -1.31
N ARG A 12 -14.26 -25.10 -2.28
CA ARG A 12 -14.92 -23.81 -2.57
C ARG A 12 -15.81 -23.35 -1.42
N GLN A 13 -16.63 -24.24 -0.86
CA GLN A 13 -17.45 -23.92 0.32
C GLN A 13 -16.58 -23.62 1.53
N MET A 14 -15.52 -24.41 1.76
CA MET A 14 -14.58 -24.17 2.85
C MET A 14 -13.89 -22.80 2.73
N LEU A 15 -13.47 -22.40 1.54
CA LEU A 15 -12.90 -21.06 1.30
C LEU A 15 -13.97 -19.95 1.44
N ALA A 16 -15.20 -20.20 1.00
CA ALA A 16 -16.29 -19.23 1.11
C ALA A 16 -16.71 -18.98 2.58
N THR A 17 -16.75 -20.02 3.41
CA THR A 17 -17.18 -19.89 4.81
C THR A 17 -16.07 -19.48 5.77
N SER A 18 -14.81 -19.89 5.52
CA SER A 18 -13.68 -19.54 6.39
C SER A 18 -13.35 -18.03 6.38
N GLY A 19 -13.49 -17.36 5.23
CA GLY A 19 -13.31 -15.90 5.14
C GLY A 19 -14.41 -15.11 5.86
N ALA A 20 -15.65 -15.61 5.84
CA ALA A 20 -16.79 -14.96 6.48
C ALA A 20 -16.68 -14.95 8.01
N GLY A 21 -16.13 -15.99 8.64
CA GLY A 21 -16.01 -16.07 10.11
C GLY A 21 -14.95 -15.11 10.68
N PHE A 22 -13.69 -15.26 10.26
CA PHE A 22 -12.60 -14.43 10.79
C PHE A 22 -12.66 -12.98 10.29
N GLY A 23 -13.15 -12.75 9.06
CA GLY A 23 -13.38 -11.41 8.54
C GLY A 23 -14.42 -10.62 9.32
N MET A 24 -15.47 -11.29 9.82
CA MET A 24 -16.51 -10.65 10.64
C MET A 24 -15.99 -10.18 12.00
N LEU A 25 -14.99 -10.85 12.58
CA LEU A 25 -14.34 -10.37 13.81
C LEU A 25 -13.59 -9.04 13.57
N GLY A 26 -12.92 -8.92 12.42
CA GLY A 26 -12.29 -7.67 12.00
C GLY A 26 -13.32 -6.56 11.73
N LEU A 27 -14.41 -6.88 11.04
CA LEU A 27 -15.51 -5.94 10.78
C LEU A 27 -16.20 -5.49 12.06
N ALA A 28 -16.46 -6.40 13.00
CA ALA A 28 -17.04 -6.09 14.30
C ALA A 28 -16.14 -5.11 15.10
N SER A 29 -14.82 -5.29 15.07
CA SER A 29 -13.86 -4.35 15.68
C SER A 29 -13.92 -2.95 15.07
N VAL A 30 -14.03 -2.85 13.74
CA VAL A 30 -14.15 -1.54 13.05
C VAL A 30 -15.50 -0.88 13.34
N LEU A 31 -16.60 -1.64 13.37
CA LEU A 31 -17.92 -1.12 13.72
C LEU A 31 -18.02 -0.70 15.19
N ASP A 32 -17.37 -1.42 16.11
CA ASP A 32 -17.28 -1.06 17.53
C ASP A 32 -16.53 0.27 17.72
N GLN A 33 -15.38 0.43 17.04
CA GLN A 33 -14.62 1.70 17.00
C GLN A 33 -15.46 2.87 16.44
N ASN A 34 -16.32 2.62 15.46
CA ASN A 34 -17.22 3.63 14.91
C ASN A 34 -18.45 3.89 15.80
N SER A 35 -18.87 2.94 16.64
CA SER A 35 -20.03 3.08 17.53
C SER A 35 -19.78 4.01 18.72
N VAL A 36 -18.52 4.13 19.16
CA VAL A 36 -18.06 5.09 20.18
C VAL A 36 -18.28 6.55 19.75
N HIS A 37 -18.50 6.82 18.45
CA HIS A 37 -18.80 8.16 17.95
C HIS A 37 -20.30 8.53 17.97
N ALA A 38 -21.21 7.59 18.26
CA ALA A 38 -22.66 7.81 18.11
C ALA A 38 -23.49 7.78 19.41
N ALA A 39 -22.93 7.44 20.57
CA ALA A 39 -23.69 7.31 21.82
C ALA A 39 -23.18 8.23 22.94
N ALA A 40 -24.11 9.00 23.52
CA ALA A 40 -23.92 9.81 24.72
C ALA A 40 -23.48 8.96 25.94
N PRO A 41 -22.79 9.55 26.94
CA PRO A 41 -21.98 8.78 27.88
C PRO A 41 -22.83 8.14 28.98
N VAL A 42 -22.73 6.82 29.13
CA VAL A 42 -23.03 6.10 30.39
C VAL A 42 -21.83 5.18 30.69
N ALA A 43 -21.34 5.26 31.92
CA ALA A 43 -20.07 4.74 32.46
C ALA A 43 -19.85 3.21 32.35
N PRO A 44 -18.72 2.67 32.85
CA PRO A 44 -17.33 2.95 32.51
C PRO A 44 -16.74 1.71 31.82
N ALA A 45 -16.66 1.69 30.50
CA ALA A 45 -15.78 0.74 29.82
C ALA A 45 -14.34 1.23 30.03
N VAL A 46 -13.43 0.31 30.37
CA VAL A 46 -11.99 0.58 30.44
C VAL A 46 -11.58 1.25 29.13
N SER A 47 -11.42 2.58 29.19
CA SER A 47 -10.99 3.37 28.06
C SER A 47 -9.53 3.02 27.82
N VAL A 48 -9.27 1.98 27.02
CA VAL A 48 -8.07 1.98 26.20
C VAL A 48 -8.24 3.23 25.36
N ALA A 49 -7.56 4.30 25.78
CA ALA A 49 -7.63 5.60 25.15
C ALA A 49 -7.63 5.36 23.64
N THR A 50 -8.71 5.79 22.99
CA THR A 50 -8.84 5.85 21.54
C THR A 50 -7.81 6.87 21.05
N ALA A 51 -6.54 6.47 21.11
CA ALA A 51 -5.43 7.22 20.58
C ALA A 51 -5.69 7.26 19.08
N ASN A 52 -6.03 8.45 18.59
CA ASN A 52 -6.14 8.72 17.17
C ASN A 52 -4.98 8.02 16.46
N PRO A 53 -5.23 7.04 15.56
CA PRO A 53 -4.18 6.23 14.95
C PRO A 53 -3.22 7.07 14.09
N LEU A 54 -3.63 8.29 13.72
CA LEU A 54 -2.84 9.28 13.00
C LEU A 54 -2.22 10.34 13.93
N ALA A 55 -2.37 10.20 15.25
CA ALA A 55 -1.69 11.08 16.20
C ALA A 55 -0.17 10.92 16.06
N ALA A 56 0.53 12.06 16.11
CA ALA A 56 1.98 12.08 16.13
C ALA A 56 2.48 11.27 17.33
N LYS A 57 3.30 10.24 17.07
CA LYS A 57 3.93 9.44 18.13
C LYS A 57 5.12 10.20 18.71
N ALA A 58 5.26 10.13 20.03
CA ALA A 58 6.47 10.63 20.68
C ALA A 58 7.68 9.80 20.20
N PRO A 59 8.79 10.44 19.81
CA PRO A 59 10.02 9.72 19.47
C PRO A 59 10.59 9.04 20.72
N HIS A 60 11.23 7.87 20.54
CA HIS A 60 11.88 7.14 21.63
C HIS A 60 13.03 7.90 22.29
N HIS A 61 13.58 8.92 21.62
CA HIS A 61 14.70 9.72 22.09
C HIS A 61 14.44 11.21 21.87
N THR A 62 15.03 12.05 22.73
CA THR A 62 15.01 13.51 22.55
C THR A 62 15.71 13.87 21.24
N PRO A 63 15.05 14.59 20.31
CA PRO A 63 15.67 15.01 19.06
C PRO A 63 16.84 15.97 19.33
N LYS A 64 18.02 15.63 18.81
CA LYS A 64 19.26 16.41 18.99
C LYS A 64 19.63 17.26 17.78
N ALA A 65 19.07 16.97 16.60
CA ALA A 65 19.38 17.67 15.37
C ALA A 65 18.86 19.12 15.42
N LYS A 66 19.76 20.11 15.34
CA LYS A 66 19.42 21.54 15.39
C LYS A 66 19.26 22.17 14.00
N ARG A 67 19.86 21.59 12.97
CA ARG A 67 19.88 22.08 11.59
C ARG A 67 19.86 20.89 10.64
N VAL A 68 19.13 21.02 9.53
CA VAL A 68 19.09 20.07 8.42
C VAL A 68 19.56 20.80 7.18
N ILE A 69 20.60 20.29 6.51
CA ILE A 69 21.05 20.79 5.22
C ILE A 69 20.68 19.74 4.19
N PHE A 70 19.77 20.08 3.28
CA PHE A 70 19.36 19.20 2.18
C PHE A 70 20.11 19.61 0.92
N LEU A 71 20.97 18.72 0.42
CA LEU A 71 21.75 18.95 -0.79
C LEU A 71 21.12 18.16 -1.94
N PHE A 72 20.57 18.87 -2.93
CA PHE A 72 20.09 18.25 -4.17
C PHE A 72 21.22 18.24 -5.19
N MET A 73 21.89 17.10 -5.34
CA MET A 73 22.95 16.92 -6.33
C MET A 73 22.33 16.42 -7.64
N ASN A 74 22.42 17.25 -8.67
CA ASN A 74 21.97 16.89 -10.01
C ASN A 74 22.97 15.89 -10.61
N GLY A 75 22.49 14.76 -11.14
CA GLY A 75 23.35 13.74 -11.78
C GLY A 75 23.12 12.30 -11.32
N GLY A 76 22.28 12.07 -10.30
CA GLY A 76 21.75 10.73 -10.04
C GLY A 76 20.69 10.38 -11.09
N PRO A 77 20.65 9.14 -11.61
CA PRO A 77 19.59 8.74 -12.52
C PRO A 77 18.25 8.84 -11.79
N SER A 78 17.31 9.64 -12.31
CA SER A 78 16.01 9.77 -11.68
C SER A 78 15.24 8.44 -11.79
N HIS A 79 14.33 8.17 -10.87
CA HIS A 79 13.47 6.98 -10.96
C HIS A 79 12.68 6.98 -12.29
N VAL A 80 12.26 8.17 -12.74
CA VAL A 80 11.61 8.41 -14.02
C VAL A 80 12.53 8.06 -15.19
N ASP A 81 13.83 8.35 -15.09
CA ASP A 81 14.81 8.07 -16.14
C ASP A 81 15.20 6.59 -16.20
N THR A 82 15.13 5.87 -15.07
CA THR A 82 15.71 4.53 -14.93
C THR A 82 14.76 3.41 -15.33
N PHE A 83 13.48 3.46 -14.92
CA PHE A 83 12.61 2.28 -14.96
C PHE A 83 11.38 2.38 -15.87
N ASP A 84 11.19 3.52 -16.54
CA ASP A 84 10.08 3.69 -17.48
C ASP A 84 10.57 3.51 -18.93
N PRO A 85 9.93 2.63 -19.75
CA PRO A 85 10.19 2.54 -21.18
C PRO A 85 9.88 3.85 -21.91
N LYS A 86 10.84 4.31 -22.71
CA LYS A 86 10.78 5.60 -23.42
C LYS A 86 10.75 5.39 -24.94
N PRO A 87 9.62 4.98 -25.53
CA PRO A 87 9.54 4.70 -26.97
C PRO A 87 9.78 5.94 -27.83
N GLU A 88 9.33 7.11 -27.37
CA GLU A 88 9.61 8.41 -27.99
C GLU A 88 11.11 8.71 -28.08
N LEU A 89 11.84 8.44 -26.99
CA LEU A 89 13.28 8.69 -26.91
C LEU A 89 14.06 7.76 -27.86
N ALA A 90 13.60 6.52 -28.01
CA ALA A 90 14.15 5.58 -28.99
C ALA A 90 13.90 6.06 -30.44
N LYS A 91 12.71 6.59 -30.75
CA LYS A 91 12.40 7.15 -32.10
C LYS A 91 13.23 8.38 -32.44
N GLN A 92 13.61 9.17 -31.44
CA GLN A 92 14.37 10.39 -31.61
C GLN A 92 15.88 10.19 -31.47
N ALA A 93 16.34 8.95 -31.23
CA ALA A 93 17.74 8.62 -31.02
C ALA A 93 18.64 9.27 -32.08
N GLY A 94 19.65 9.99 -31.61
CA GLY A 94 20.64 10.65 -32.45
C GLY A 94 20.23 12.01 -33.02
N LYS A 95 18.97 12.44 -32.90
CA LYS A 95 18.53 13.80 -33.31
C LYS A 95 18.94 14.84 -32.26
N LYS A 96 19.01 16.11 -32.65
CA LYS A 96 19.30 17.22 -31.73
C LYS A 96 18.01 17.63 -31.00
N GLY A 97 18.08 17.73 -29.68
CA GLY A 97 17.01 18.14 -28.79
C GLY A 97 17.42 19.25 -27.81
N PRO A 98 16.51 19.64 -26.89
CA PRO A 98 16.71 20.78 -25.97
C PRO A 98 17.88 20.64 -24.99
N GLY A 99 18.50 19.46 -24.87
CA GLY A 99 19.64 19.20 -23.98
C GLY A 99 20.84 18.56 -24.68
N GLY A 100 20.87 18.57 -26.01
CA GLY A 100 21.90 17.90 -26.80
C GLY A 100 21.34 16.77 -27.66
N LYS A 101 22.18 15.79 -28.00
CA LYS A 101 21.76 14.66 -28.84
C LYS A 101 20.89 13.72 -28.01
N TRP A 102 19.71 13.38 -28.52
CA TRP A 102 18.85 12.38 -27.87
C TRP A 102 19.58 11.05 -27.78
N MET A 103 19.74 10.54 -26.57
CA MET A 103 20.38 9.27 -26.28
C MET A 103 19.28 8.27 -25.86
N PRO A 104 19.15 7.12 -26.53
CA PRO A 104 18.20 6.11 -26.11
C PRO A 104 18.57 5.57 -24.72
N THR A 105 17.59 5.02 -24.02
CA THR A 105 17.82 4.30 -22.76
C THR A 105 18.75 3.09 -23.00
N PRO A 106 19.73 2.83 -22.12
CA PRO A 106 20.59 1.65 -22.22
C PRO A 106 19.85 0.37 -21.79
N PHE A 107 18.70 0.48 -21.14
CA PHE A 107 17.94 -0.65 -20.63
C PHE A 107 16.98 -1.21 -21.68
N LYS A 108 16.94 -2.54 -21.79
CA LYS A 108 15.96 -3.26 -22.61
C LYS A 108 14.74 -3.55 -21.75
N PHE A 109 13.57 -3.12 -22.24
CA PHE A 109 12.29 -3.43 -21.62
C PHE A 109 11.63 -4.55 -22.40
N ALA A 110 11.09 -5.54 -21.68
CA ALA A 110 10.35 -6.65 -22.25
C ALA A 110 9.13 -6.90 -21.37
N ASN A 111 7.99 -7.14 -22.02
CA ASN A 111 6.78 -7.52 -21.32
C ASN A 111 7.01 -8.87 -20.63
N GLN A 112 6.82 -8.92 -19.32
CA GLN A 112 6.90 -10.15 -18.53
C GLN A 112 5.56 -10.33 -17.80
N GLY A 113 4.53 -10.74 -18.53
CA GLY A 113 3.21 -11.05 -17.94
C GLY A 113 2.04 -10.75 -18.87
N GLN A 114 0.84 -10.71 -18.27
CA GLN A 114 -0.41 -10.34 -18.95
C GLN A 114 -0.81 -8.88 -18.69
N SER A 115 0.03 -8.11 -18.00
CA SER A 115 -0.25 -6.72 -17.63
C SER A 115 1.04 -5.91 -17.64
N GLY A 116 0.95 -4.67 -18.14
CA GLY A 116 2.11 -3.82 -18.43
C GLY A 116 2.53 -3.87 -19.90
N ILE A 117 3.51 -3.04 -20.24
CA ILE A 117 4.23 -3.02 -21.52
C ILE A 117 5.44 -3.94 -21.45
#